data_AF-A0A6P2FHV5-F1
#
_entry.id   AF-A0A6P2FHV5-F1
#
_cell.length_a   1.000
_cell.length_b   1.000
_cell.length_c   1.000
_cell.angle_alpha   90.00
_cell.angle_beta   90.00
_cell.angle_gamma   90.00
#
_symmetry.space_group_name_H-M   'P 1'
#
loop_
_entity.id
_entity.type
_entity.pdbx_description
1 polymer ?
#
loop_
_entity_poly.entity_id
_entity_poly.type
_entity_poly.pdbx_seq_one_letter_code
_entity_poly.pdbx_strand_id
1 'polypeptide(L)'
;MALNTEVMAADDVVDVLNDLLENSRDGEYGFRTCAEEVKSPELKRVFSDRAAACAQGASELSQLIVANGGKPAEGGTAAGAMHRGWVHVKGAVGANSELSMLEECERGEDAAVARYRKALKENLPADVRSVVERQAEGAQRNHDQIKMLRDQARARG
;
A
#
# COMPACT_ATOMS: atom_id res chain seq x y z
N MET A 1 -12.16 32.86 12.11
CA MET A 1 -11.35 31.64 12.28
C MET A 1 -10.40 31.60 11.10
N ALA A 2 -9.13 31.92 11.28
CA ALA A 2 -8.16 31.86 10.19
C ALA A 2 -7.90 30.38 9.89
N LEU A 3 -8.28 29.92 8.70
CA LEU A 3 -7.77 28.65 8.18
C LEU A 3 -6.26 28.84 8.00
N ASN A 4 -5.45 28.01 8.64
CA ASN A 4 -4.01 28.03 8.45
C ASN A 4 -3.73 27.59 7.00
N THR A 5 -3.53 28.56 6.10
CA THR A 5 -3.28 28.37 4.66
C THR A 5 -1.82 28.08 4.32
N GLU A 6 -0.96 27.94 5.32
CA GLU A 6 0.46 27.69 5.09
C GLU A 6 0.67 26.27 4.57
N VAL A 7 1.28 26.18 3.39
CA VAL A 7 1.75 24.91 2.82
C VAL A 7 2.73 24.28 3.81
N MET A 8 2.64 22.97 3.97
CA MET A 8 3.50 22.22 4.89
C MET A 8 4.99 22.51 4.65
N ALA A 9 5.79 22.47 5.72
CA ALA A 9 7.23 22.56 5.61
C ALA A 9 7.80 21.33 4.88
N ALA A 10 8.95 21.51 4.20
CA ALA A 10 9.57 20.45 3.41
C ALA A 10 9.90 19.19 4.24
N ASP A 11 10.36 19.36 5.48
CA ASP A 11 10.65 18.24 6.38
C ASP A 11 9.37 17.44 6.72
N ASP A 12 8.26 18.12 7.00
CA ASP A 12 6.97 17.46 7.26
C ASP A 12 6.43 16.74 6.02
N VAL A 13 6.64 17.32 4.82
CA VAL A 13 6.30 16.67 3.54
C VAL A 13 7.13 15.41 3.35
N VAL A 14 8.43 15.45 3.65
CA VAL A 14 9.33 14.29 3.59
C VAL A 14 8.86 13.19 4.53
N ASP A 15 8.42 13.51 5.74
CA ASP A 15 7.90 12.53 6.70
C ASP A 15 6.61 11.85 6.20
N VAL A 16 5.68 12.63 5.66
CA VAL A 16 4.44 12.09 5.06
C VAL A 16 4.76 11.18 3.87
N LEU A 17 5.66 11.62 2.98
CA LEU A 17 6.04 10.83 1.82
C LEU A 17 6.78 9.54 2.20
N ASN A 18 7.60 9.58 3.26
CA ASN A 18 8.29 8.39 3.76
C ASN A 18 7.31 7.36 4.34
N ASP A 19 6.27 7.77 5.08
CA ASP A 19 5.23 6.85 5.56
C ASP A 19 4.51 6.14 4.39
N LEU A 20 4.20 6.89 3.31
CA LEU A 20 3.62 6.32 2.09
C LEU A 20 4.60 5.40 1.34
N LEU A 21 5.89 5.75 1.33
CA LEU A 21 6.94 4.98 0.66
C LEU A 21 7.13 3.62 1.34
N GLU A 22 7.19 3.60 2.67
CA GLU A 22 7.29 2.36 3.44
C GLU A 22 6.08 1.47 3.19
N ASN A 23 4.88 2.03 3.27
CA ASN A 23 3.65 1.28 2.95
C ASN A 23 3.66 0.70 1.52
N SER A 24 4.15 1.46 0.53
CA SER A 24 4.24 0.97 -0.85
C SER A 24 5.22 -0.19 -0.98
N ARG A 25 6.38 -0.15 -0.31
CA ARG A 25 7.34 -1.25 -0.35
C ARG A 25 6.88 -2.49 0.40
N ASP A 26 6.24 -2.30 1.55
CA ASP A 26 5.61 -3.39 2.30
C ASP A 26 4.52 -4.06 1.44
N GLY A 27 3.73 -3.26 0.73
CA GLY A 27 2.74 -3.74 -0.23
C GLY A 27 3.37 -4.52 -1.40
N GLU A 28 4.45 -4.01 -2.00
CA GLU A 28 5.20 -4.70 -3.06
C GLU A 28 5.65 -6.10 -2.61
N TYR A 29 6.27 -6.18 -1.43
CA TYR A 29 6.73 -7.43 -0.85
C TYR A 29 5.55 -8.39 -0.55
N GLY A 30 4.50 -7.88 0.10
CA GLY A 30 3.33 -8.68 0.45
C GLY A 30 2.63 -9.27 -0.79
N PHE A 31 2.39 -8.46 -1.81
CA PHE A 31 1.75 -8.92 -3.04
C PHE A 31 2.62 -9.85 -3.87
N ARG A 32 3.93 -9.59 -3.97
CA ARG A 32 4.84 -10.53 -4.65
C ARG A 32 4.78 -11.90 -4.01
N THR A 33 4.77 -11.93 -2.68
CA THR A 33 4.78 -13.20 -2.00
C THR A 33 3.41 -13.90 -2.08
N CYS A 34 2.28 -13.17 -2.10
CA CYS A 34 0.96 -13.75 -2.42
C CYS A 34 0.89 -14.35 -3.83
N ALA A 35 1.51 -13.70 -4.83
CA ALA A 35 1.60 -14.20 -6.19
C ALA A 35 2.42 -15.51 -6.31
N GLU A 36 3.36 -15.74 -5.41
CA GLU A 36 4.17 -16.97 -5.36
C GLU A 36 3.39 -18.13 -4.74
N GLU A 37 2.57 -17.86 -3.73
CA GLU A 37 1.83 -18.89 -2.95
C GLU A 37 0.48 -19.29 -3.56
N VAL A 38 -0.18 -18.37 -4.29
CA VAL A 38 -1.52 -18.64 -4.82
C VAL A 38 -1.49 -19.58 -6.04
N LYS A 39 -2.43 -20.53 -6.07
CA LYS A 39 -2.56 -21.50 -7.18
C LYS A 39 -3.38 -20.96 -8.34
N SER A 40 -4.33 -20.07 -8.08
CA SER A 40 -5.19 -19.47 -9.10
C SER A 40 -4.38 -18.58 -10.05
N PRO A 41 -4.35 -18.86 -11.37
CA PRO A 41 -3.67 -18.01 -12.34
C PRO A 41 -4.19 -16.58 -12.36
N GLU A 42 -5.50 -16.41 -12.12
CA GLU A 42 -6.15 -15.10 -12.03
C GLU A 42 -5.62 -14.31 -10.84
N LEU A 43 -5.62 -14.89 -9.65
CA LEU A 43 -5.13 -14.22 -8.44
C LEU A 43 -3.63 -13.95 -8.53
N LYS A 44 -2.86 -14.87 -9.12
CA LYS A 44 -1.43 -14.67 -9.35
C LYS A 44 -1.18 -13.44 -10.21
N ARG A 45 -1.97 -13.25 -11.28
CA ARG A 45 -1.90 -12.05 -12.12
C ARG A 45 -2.28 -10.80 -11.34
N VAL A 46 -3.40 -10.83 -10.62
CA VAL A 46 -3.85 -9.69 -9.79
C VAL A 46 -2.75 -9.27 -8.83
N PHE A 47 -2.23 -10.18 -8.02
CA PHE A 47 -1.17 -9.86 -7.05
C PHE A 47 0.13 -9.39 -7.72
N SER A 48 0.51 -9.96 -8.88
CA SER A 48 1.69 -9.49 -9.63
C SER A 48 1.52 -8.06 -10.14
N ASP A 49 0.36 -7.75 -10.70
CA ASP A 49 0.02 -6.40 -11.19
C ASP A 49 0.02 -5.40 -10.02
N ARG A 50 -0.41 -5.82 -8.83
CA ARG A 50 -0.37 -4.99 -7.61
C ARG A 50 1.04 -4.77 -7.09
N ALA A 51 1.88 -5.80 -7.06
CA ALA A 51 3.29 -5.64 -6.68
C ALA A 51 4.00 -4.64 -7.61
N ALA A 52 3.71 -4.68 -8.91
CA ALA A 52 4.25 -3.72 -9.87
C ALA A 52 3.75 -2.28 -9.63
N ALA A 53 2.46 -2.09 -9.34
CA ALA A 53 1.90 -0.78 -9.00
C ALA A 53 2.52 -0.20 -7.72
N CYS A 54 2.72 -1.03 -6.70
CA CYS A 54 3.41 -0.64 -5.46
C CYS A 54 4.86 -0.22 -5.70
N ALA A 55 5.61 -0.98 -6.53
CA ALA A 55 6.98 -0.63 -6.90
C ALA A 55 7.05 0.71 -7.65
N GLN A 56 6.11 0.95 -8.57
CA GLN A 56 6.00 2.23 -9.27
C GLN A 56 5.68 3.38 -8.31
N GLY A 57 4.71 3.19 -7.41
CA GLY A 57 4.37 4.17 -6.39
C GLY A 57 5.55 4.52 -5.49
N ALA A 58 6.29 3.51 -5.03
CA ALA A 58 7.51 3.68 -4.24
C ALA A 58 8.59 4.49 -5.00
N SER A 59 8.75 4.27 -6.31
CA SER A 59 9.69 5.04 -7.13
C SER A 59 9.30 6.52 -7.21
N GLU A 60 8.02 6.81 -7.44
CA GLU A 60 7.49 8.18 -7.52
C GLU A 60 7.65 8.91 -6.18
N LEU A 61 7.28 8.26 -5.08
CA LEU A 61 7.41 8.82 -3.73
C LEU A 61 8.88 9.09 -3.39
N SER A 62 9.79 8.18 -3.75
CA SER A 62 11.23 8.37 -3.54
C SER A 62 11.76 9.60 -4.28
N GLN A 63 11.29 9.84 -5.51
CA GLN A 63 11.68 11.03 -6.29
C GLN A 63 11.18 12.32 -5.63
N LEU A 64 9.94 12.33 -5.14
CA LEU A 64 9.38 13.48 -4.43
C LEU A 64 10.12 13.77 -3.12
N ILE A 65 10.52 12.73 -2.37
CA ILE A 65 11.30 12.90 -1.13
C ILE A 65 12.63 13.59 -1.43
N VAL A 66 13.35 13.14 -2.46
CA VAL A 66 14.61 13.77 -2.89
C VAL A 66 14.39 15.20 -3.36
N ALA A 67 13.32 15.47 -4.12
CA ALA A 67 12.98 16.81 -4.59
C ALA A 67 12.67 17.79 -3.44
N ASN A 68 12.17 17.28 -2.32
CA ASN A 68 11.93 18.05 -1.10
C ASN A 68 13.14 18.07 -0.14
N GLY A 69 14.32 17.63 -0.60
CA GLY A 69 15.56 17.66 0.18
C GLY A 69 15.72 16.54 1.20
N GLY A 70 14.80 15.58 1.22
CA GLY A 70 14.81 14.43 2.13
C GLY A 70 15.60 13.23 1.61
N LYS A 71 15.85 12.28 2.51
CA LYS A 71 16.36 10.95 2.17
C LYS A 71 15.19 9.97 2.12
N PRO A 72 14.95 9.26 0.99
CA PRO A 72 13.98 8.18 0.97
C PRO A 72 14.35 7.14 2.02
N ALA A 73 13.36 6.67 2.77
CA ALA A 73 13.50 5.49 3.61
C ALA A 73 14.14 4.38 2.76
N GLU A 74 14.86 3.45 3.38
CA GLU A 74 15.45 2.29 2.69
C GLU A 74 14.57 1.03 2.84
N GLY A 75 13.45 1.16 3.58
CA GLY A 75 12.58 0.06 3.97
C GLY A 75 13.08 -0.61 5.24
N GLY A 76 12.18 -1.30 5.95
CA GLY A 76 12.56 -2.08 7.12
C GLY A 76 12.56 -1.34 8.46
N THR A 77 11.73 -0.30 8.64
CA THR A 77 11.44 0.17 10.01
C THR A 77 10.98 -0.99 10.88
N ALA A 78 11.20 -0.88 12.19
CA ALA A 78 10.67 -1.82 13.18
C ALA A 78 9.13 -1.97 13.08
N ALA A 79 8.44 -1.05 12.38
CA ALA A 79 7.04 -1.17 11.96
C ALA A 79 6.82 -2.08 10.73
N GLY A 80 7.68 -2.01 9.70
CA GLY A 80 7.68 -2.96 8.56
C GLY A 80 8.04 -4.40 8.97
N ALA A 81 8.93 -4.57 9.96
CA ALA A 81 9.20 -5.87 10.60
C ALA A 81 8.03 -6.40 11.46
N MET A 82 7.02 -5.56 11.73
CA MET A 82 5.82 -5.90 12.49
C MET A 82 4.61 -6.30 11.63
N HIS A 83 4.65 -6.21 10.29
CA HIS A 83 3.63 -6.84 9.43
C HIS A 83 3.82 -8.37 9.31
N ARG A 84 4.04 -9.03 10.46
CA ARG A 84 3.96 -10.48 10.70
C ARG A 84 2.54 -11.05 10.45
N GLY A 85 1.74 -10.44 9.57
CA GLY A 85 0.67 -11.13 8.86
C GLY A 85 1.25 -12.19 7.91
N TRP A 86 2.46 -11.97 7.38
CA TRP A 86 3.14 -12.92 6.49
C TRP A 86 3.49 -14.27 7.14
N VAL A 87 3.69 -14.31 8.47
CA VAL A 87 3.98 -15.55 9.20
C VAL A 87 2.78 -16.51 9.20
N HIS A 88 1.55 -16.00 9.04
CA HIS A 88 0.36 -16.85 8.89
C HIS A 88 0.16 -17.40 7.47
N VAL A 89 0.69 -16.72 6.43
CA VAL A 89 0.59 -17.21 5.05
C VAL A 89 1.40 -18.50 4.85
N LYS A 90 2.53 -18.64 5.54
CA LYS A 90 3.36 -19.87 5.52
C LYS A 90 2.68 -21.12 6.10
N GLY A 91 1.51 -21.00 6.74
CA GLY A 91 0.80 -22.13 7.36
C GLY A 91 -0.35 -22.71 6.54
N ALA A 92 -0.78 -22.07 5.46
CA ALA A 92 -2.06 -22.37 4.82
C ALA A 92 -1.92 -23.29 3.59
N VAL A 93 -2.01 -24.61 3.80
CA VAL A 93 -2.17 -25.60 2.72
C VAL A 93 -3.65 -25.95 2.57
N GLY A 94 -4.27 -25.67 1.41
CA GLY A 94 -5.65 -26.10 1.07
C GLY A 94 -6.57 -24.97 0.61
N ALA A 95 -7.86 -25.25 0.35
CA ALA A 95 -8.84 -24.26 -0.12
C ALA A 95 -9.09 -23.09 0.88
N ASN A 96 -8.86 -23.33 2.18
CA ASN A 96 -8.90 -22.30 3.21
C ASN A 96 -7.75 -21.28 3.11
N SER A 97 -6.74 -21.53 2.27
CA SER A 97 -5.60 -20.61 2.09
C SER A 97 -5.94 -19.41 1.21
N GLU A 98 -6.76 -19.58 0.16
CA GLU A 98 -7.11 -18.49 -0.76
C GLU A 98 -7.93 -17.41 -0.06
N LEU A 99 -9.01 -17.79 0.63
CA LEU A 99 -9.84 -16.85 1.38
C LEU A 99 -9.04 -16.13 2.47
N SER A 100 -8.24 -16.87 3.24
CA SER A 100 -7.39 -16.28 4.29
C SER A 100 -6.39 -15.29 3.70
N MET A 101 -5.74 -15.63 2.58
CA MET A 101 -4.83 -14.71 1.88
C MET A 101 -5.54 -13.43 1.42
N LEU A 102 -6.74 -13.55 0.84
CA LEU A 102 -7.52 -12.39 0.41
C LEU A 102 -7.99 -11.52 1.59
N GLU A 103 -8.34 -12.13 2.73
CA GLU A 103 -8.66 -11.41 3.97
C GLU A 103 -7.45 -10.64 4.50
N GLU A 104 -6.25 -11.25 4.50
CA GLU A 104 -5.01 -10.55 4.86
C GLU A 104 -4.70 -9.39 3.92
N CYS A 105 -4.85 -9.61 2.61
CA CYS A 105 -4.63 -8.58 1.61
C CYS A 105 -5.57 -7.39 1.82
N GLU A 106 -6.87 -7.64 2.06
CA GLU A 106 -7.84 -6.56 2.29
C GLU A 106 -7.48 -5.74 3.51
N ARG A 107 -7.04 -6.36 4.61
CA ARG A 107 -6.59 -5.64 5.80
C ARG A 107 -5.37 -4.76 5.52
N GLY A 108 -4.44 -5.24 4.68
CA GLY A 108 -3.30 -4.44 4.21
C GLY A 108 -3.75 -3.24 3.36
N GLU A 109 -4.68 -3.47 2.45
CA GLU A 109 -5.24 -2.42 1.58
C GLU A 109 -6.06 -1.37 2.35
N ASP A 110 -6.84 -1.78 3.35
CA ASP A 110 -7.52 -0.86 4.27
C ASP A 110 -6.52 0.08 4.96
N ALA A 111 -5.41 -0.47 5.43
CA ALA A 111 -4.35 0.30 6.07
C ALA A 111 -3.67 1.25 5.08
N ALA A 112 -3.43 0.81 3.83
CA ALA A 112 -2.89 1.66 2.77
C ALA A 112 -3.83 2.83 2.45
N VAL A 113 -5.12 2.57 2.24
CA VAL A 113 -6.14 3.59 2.00
C VAL A 113 -6.22 4.58 3.16
N ALA A 114 -6.14 4.10 4.41
CA ALA A 114 -6.12 4.97 5.59
C ALA A 114 -4.91 5.91 5.62
N ARG A 115 -3.71 5.42 5.26
CA ARG A 115 -2.49 6.24 5.18
C ARG A 115 -2.59 7.32 4.11
N TYR A 116 -3.04 6.97 2.90
CA TYR A 116 -3.28 7.97 1.84
C TYR A 116 -4.32 9.01 2.26
N ARG A 117 -5.44 8.58 2.87
CA ARG A 117 -6.46 9.51 3.38
C ARG A 117 -5.92 10.41 4.49
N LYS A 118 -5.00 9.93 5.32
CA LYS A 118 -4.31 10.74 6.34
C LYS A 118 -3.42 11.78 5.66
N ALA A 119 -2.56 11.38 4.73
CA ALA A 119 -1.69 12.29 3.99
C ALA A 119 -2.47 13.40 3.26
N LEU A 120 -3.59 13.06 2.64
CA LEU A 120 -4.41 14.03 1.88
C LEU A 120 -5.14 15.08 2.75
N LYS A 121 -5.23 14.85 4.07
CA LYS A 121 -5.76 15.86 5.02
C LYS A 121 -4.75 16.96 5.32
N GLU A 122 -3.47 16.70 5.11
CA GLU A 122 -2.42 17.67 5.32
C GLU A 122 -2.35 18.68 4.16
N ASN A 123 -1.77 19.86 4.37
CA ASN A 123 -1.68 20.91 3.35
C ASN A 123 -0.47 20.73 2.41
N LEU A 124 -0.45 19.59 1.70
CA LEU A 124 0.64 19.21 0.80
C LEU A 124 0.85 20.20 -0.35
N PRO A 125 2.11 20.44 -0.79
CA PRO A 125 2.42 21.13 -2.03
C PRO A 125 1.64 20.56 -3.22
N ALA A 126 1.26 21.40 -4.19
CA ALA A 126 0.32 21.01 -5.25
C ALA A 126 0.83 19.84 -6.13
N ASP A 127 2.13 19.83 -6.43
CA ASP A 127 2.81 18.76 -7.17
C ASP A 127 2.81 17.45 -6.38
N VAL A 128 3.10 17.50 -5.08
CA VAL A 128 3.04 16.35 -4.17
C VAL A 128 1.61 15.83 -4.04
N ARG A 129 0.66 16.72 -3.77
CA ARG A 129 -0.76 16.39 -3.63
C ARG A 129 -1.28 15.64 -4.85
N SER A 130 -0.97 16.11 -6.05
CA SER A 130 -1.43 15.47 -7.29
C SER A 130 -0.99 14.00 -7.40
N VAL A 131 0.26 13.70 -7.02
CA VAL A 131 0.77 12.32 -7.01
C VAL A 131 0.08 11.49 -5.93
N VAL A 132 -0.06 12.04 -4.72
CA VAL A 132 -0.71 11.35 -3.58
C VAL A 132 -2.18 11.07 -3.88
N GLU A 133 -2.92 11.99 -4.50
CA GLU A 133 -4.31 11.79 -4.92
C GLU A 133 -4.43 10.65 -5.94
N ARG A 134 -3.61 10.67 -6.99
CA ARG A 134 -3.60 9.61 -8.00
C ARG A 134 -3.31 8.24 -7.39
N GLN A 135 -2.32 8.17 -6.49
CA GLN A 135 -1.99 6.91 -5.80
C GLN A 135 -3.09 6.48 -4.83
N ALA A 136 -3.73 7.41 -4.12
CA ALA A 136 -4.86 7.13 -3.23
C ALA A 136 -6.06 6.52 -3.98
N GLU A 137 -6.38 7.03 -5.16
CA GLU A 137 -7.39 6.42 -6.03
C GLU A 137 -6.97 5.02 -6.48
N GLY A 138 -5.68 4.83 -6.79
CA GLY A 138 -5.12 3.52 -7.12
C GLY A 138 -5.28 2.51 -5.98
N ALA A 139 -4.97 2.92 -4.75
CA ALA A 139 -5.14 2.12 -3.54
C ALA A 139 -6.62 1.79 -3.30
N GLN A 140 -7.53 2.76 -3.46
CA GLN A 140 -8.97 2.50 -3.31
C GLN A 140 -9.48 1.49 -4.35
N ARG A 141 -9.09 1.63 -5.61
CA ARG A 141 -9.44 0.66 -6.66
C ARG A 141 -8.88 -0.73 -6.38
N ASN A 142 -7.71 -0.81 -5.74
CA ASN A 142 -7.11 -2.09 -5.37
C ASN A 142 -7.87 -2.75 -4.21
N HIS A 143 -8.08 -2.01 -3.13
CA HIS A 143 -8.92 -2.42 -2.01
C HIS A 143 -10.26 -3.00 -2.50
N ASP A 144 -10.96 -2.29 -3.39
CA ASP A 144 -12.27 -2.71 -3.88
C ASP A 144 -12.19 -4.01 -4.70
N GLN A 145 -11.13 -4.20 -5.49
CA GLN A 145 -10.89 -5.45 -6.22
C GLN A 145 -10.59 -6.62 -5.28
N ILE A 146 -9.71 -6.44 -4.29
CA ILE A 146 -9.36 -7.49 -3.32
C ILE A 146 -10.59 -7.89 -2.51
N LYS A 147 -11.37 -6.91 -2.05
CA LYS A 147 -12.64 -7.14 -1.35
C LYS A 147 -13.63 -7.95 -2.19
N MET A 148 -13.80 -7.59 -3.46
CA MET A 148 -14.64 -8.34 -4.40
C MET A 148 -14.17 -9.80 -4.55
N LEU A 149 -12.86 -10.02 -4.73
CA LEU A 149 -12.28 -11.36 -4.85
C LEU A 149 -12.45 -12.17 -3.57
N ARG A 150 -12.26 -11.54 -2.40
CA ARG A 150 -12.53 -12.15 -1.10
C ARG A 150 -13.98 -12.61 -1.00
N ASP A 151 -14.93 -11.73 -1.32
CA ASP A 151 -16.35 -12.02 -1.23
C ASP A 151 -16.74 -13.19 -2.16
N GLN A 152 -16.14 -13.25 -3.36
CA GLN A 152 -16.29 -14.39 -4.28
C GLN A 152 -15.67 -15.67 -3.72
N ALA A 153 -14.50 -15.62 -3.09
CA ALA A 153 -13.88 -16.78 -2.45
C ALA A 153 -14.74 -17.30 -1.27
N ARG A 154 -15.28 -16.39 -0.46
CA ARG A 154 -16.15 -16.71 0.67
C ARG A 154 -17.47 -17.35 0.23
N ALA A 155 -18.04 -16.93 -0.91
CA ALA A 155 -19.27 -17.51 -1.45
C ALA A 155 -19.08 -18.90 -2.09
N ARG A 156 -17.83 -19.29 -2.40
CA ARG A 156 -17.49 -20.59 -3.01
C ARG A 156 -17.18 -21.69 -1.98
N GLY A 157 -16.85 -21.31 -0.74
CA GLY A 157 -16.58 -22.23 0.38
C GLY A 157 -17.81 -22.46 1.23
#